data_AF-A0A8J7WBX0-F1
#
_entry.id   AF-A0A8J7WBX0-F1
#
_cell.length_a   1.000
_cell.length_b   1.000
_cell.length_c   1.000
_cell.angle_alpha   90.00
_cell.angle_beta   90.00
_cell.angle_gamma   90.00
#
_symmetry.space_group_name_H-M   'P 1'
#
loop_
_entity.id
_entity.type
_entity.pdbx_description
1 polymer ?
#
loop_
_entity_poly.entity_id
_entity_poly.type
_entity_poly.pdbx_seq_one_letter_code
_entity_poly.pdbx_strand_id
1 'polypeptide(L)'
;MPENFIGPVDLMEPEEKVEGILRSARDRIPGIAAAIRERRESLPEGSNSLPFRIGGSFFRLLTTSVYPTHKKLHATERCNGCGICSRICPTRNITVSDSTVTWGSDCTWCYACIHWCPQEAVEIGRRTIGKRRYHHPDVTVKDMIRQTGE
;
A
#
# COMPACT_ATOMS: atom_id res chain seq x y z
N MET A 1 3.56 5.92 -10.08
CA MET A 1 4.15 4.96 -9.11
C MET A 1 3.90 3.56 -9.65
N PRO A 2 4.77 2.58 -9.34
CA PRO A 2 4.48 1.18 -9.60
C PRO A 2 3.19 0.74 -8.89
N GLU A 3 2.40 -0.12 -9.51
CA GLU A 3 1.24 -0.75 -8.91
C GLU A 3 1.67 -1.73 -7.82
N ASN A 4 1.08 -1.59 -6.63
CA ASN A 4 1.35 -2.44 -5.47
C ASN A 4 0.08 -3.12 -4.93
N PHE A 5 -1.00 -3.08 -5.71
CA PHE A 5 -2.26 -3.72 -5.35
C PHE A 5 -2.11 -5.24 -5.39
N ILE A 6 -2.19 -5.86 -4.22
CA ILE A 6 -2.00 -7.29 -4.03
C ILE A 6 -3.32 -8.03 -3.74
N GLY A 7 -4.47 -7.37 -3.94
CA GLY A 7 -5.80 -7.87 -3.59
C GLY A 7 -6.28 -9.09 -4.41
N PRO A 8 -7.57 -9.17 -4.80
CA PRO A 8 -8.09 -10.31 -5.56
C PRO A 8 -7.32 -10.58 -6.86
N VAL A 9 -6.84 -9.52 -7.50
CA VAL A 9 -6.01 -9.56 -8.71
C VAL A 9 -4.61 -9.07 -8.35
N ASP A 10 -3.59 -9.75 -8.86
CA ASP A 10 -2.23 -9.23 -8.83
C ASP A 10 -2.06 -8.24 -9.99
N LEU A 11 -1.89 -6.97 -9.66
CA LEU A 11 -1.70 -5.89 -10.64
C LEU A 11 -0.25 -5.40 -10.69
N MET A 12 0.68 -6.05 -9.97
CA MET A 12 2.07 -5.62 -9.91
C MET A 12 2.76 -5.79 -11.27
N GLU A 13 3.49 -4.76 -11.69
CA GLU A 13 4.21 -4.82 -12.97
C GLU A 13 5.54 -5.59 -12.88
N PRO A 14 6.03 -6.09 -14.04
CA PRO A 14 7.39 -6.64 -14.15
C PRO A 14 8.45 -5.62 -13.74
N GLU A 15 9.58 -6.11 -13.22
CA GLU A 15 10.65 -5.28 -12.65
C GLU A 15 11.19 -4.23 -13.62
N GLU A 16 11.38 -4.57 -14.90
CA GLU A 16 11.84 -3.62 -15.92
C GLU A 16 10.89 -2.41 -16.06
N LYS A 17 9.57 -2.66 -16.03
CA LYS A 17 8.57 -1.58 -16.09
C LYS A 17 8.58 -0.76 -14.81
N VAL A 18 8.74 -1.40 -13.66
CA VAL A 18 8.89 -0.72 -12.36
C VAL A 18 10.09 0.24 -12.39
N GLU A 19 11.25 -0.21 -12.86
CA GLU A 19 12.45 0.62 -12.99
C GLU A 19 12.24 1.82 -13.92
N GLY A 20 11.57 1.61 -15.06
CA GLY A 20 11.21 2.69 -15.98
C GLY A 20 10.32 3.74 -15.32
N ILE A 21 9.30 3.31 -14.55
CA ILE A 21 8.42 4.20 -13.79
C ILE A 21 9.21 5.00 -12.75
N LEU A 22 10.11 4.34 -12.00
CA LEU A 22 10.90 5.00 -10.96
C LEU A 22 11.90 6.01 -11.56
N ARG A 23 12.52 5.68 -12.69
CA ARG A 23 13.40 6.60 -13.43
C ARG A 23 12.65 7.85 -13.87
N SER A 24 11.52 7.66 -14.56
CA SER A 24 10.68 8.76 -15.00
C SER A 24 10.18 9.61 -13.81
N ALA A 25 9.83 8.99 -12.69
CA ALA A 25 9.46 9.72 -11.49
C ALA A 25 10.61 10.60 -10.98
N ARG A 26 11.84 10.08 -10.89
CA ARG A 26 13.02 10.85 -10.45
C ARG A 26 13.27 12.08 -11.33
N ASP A 27 13.16 11.95 -12.65
CA ASP A 27 13.37 13.06 -13.59
C ASP A 27 12.35 14.19 -13.41
N ARG A 28 11.13 13.85 -12.94
CA ARG A 28 10.02 14.80 -12.77
C ARG A 28 10.02 15.51 -11.41
N ILE A 29 10.65 14.93 -10.38
CA ILE A 29 10.69 15.48 -9.02
C ILE A 29 11.16 16.95 -8.98
N PRO A 30 12.25 17.37 -9.65
CA PRO A 30 12.71 18.76 -9.60
C PRO A 30 11.66 19.77 -10.12
N GLY A 31 10.96 19.40 -11.20
CA GLY A 31 9.92 20.23 -11.80
C GLY A 31 8.69 20.35 -10.89
N ILE A 32 8.24 19.24 -10.31
CA ILE A 32 7.12 19.23 -9.34
C ILE A 32 7.50 20.05 -8.10
N ALA A 33 8.72 19.89 -7.60
CA ALA A 33 9.20 20.64 -6.44
C ALA A 33 9.28 22.15 -6.72
N ALA A 34 9.69 22.56 -7.93
CA ALA A 34 9.65 23.96 -8.35
C ALA A 34 8.22 24.51 -8.41
N ALA A 35 7.30 23.76 -9.03
CA ALA A 35 5.89 24.15 -9.10
C ALA A 35 5.26 24.32 -7.70
N ILE A 36 5.57 23.44 -6.74
CA ILE A 36 5.11 23.55 -5.35
C ILE A 36 5.67 24.82 -4.68
N ARG A 37 6.98 25.09 -4.83
CA ARG A 37 7.62 26.30 -4.25
C ARG A 37 7.00 27.58 -4.80
N GLU A 38 6.66 27.59 -6.08
CA GLU A 38 6.02 28.71 -6.77
C GLU A 38 4.50 28.76 -6.55
N ARG A 39 3.92 27.79 -5.82
CA ARG A 39 2.47 27.60 -5.65
C ARG A 39 1.70 27.62 -6.98
N ARG A 40 2.30 27.04 -8.01
CA ARG A 40 1.69 26.94 -9.33
C ARG A 40 0.54 25.95 -9.28
N GLU A 41 -0.64 26.37 -9.71
CA GLU A 41 -1.76 25.45 -9.90
C GLU A 41 -1.57 24.63 -11.17
N SER A 42 -1.86 23.34 -11.08
CA SER A 42 -1.87 22.43 -12.22
C SER A 42 -3.07 21.49 -12.13
N LEU A 43 -3.55 21.04 -13.29
CA LEU A 43 -4.54 19.96 -13.30
C LEU A 43 -3.93 18.68 -12.70
N PRO A 44 -4.72 17.84 -12.01
CA PRO A 44 -4.25 16.56 -11.52
C PRO A 44 -3.72 15.70 -12.67
N GLU A 45 -2.67 14.93 -12.43
CA GLU A 45 -2.15 13.99 -13.42
C GLU A 45 -3.05 12.75 -13.54
N GLY A 46 -3.32 12.31 -14.77
CA GLY A 46 -4.14 11.12 -15.07
C GLY A 46 -5.42 11.42 -15.86
N SER A 47 -6.27 10.41 -16.04
CA SER A 47 -7.56 10.56 -16.74
C SER A 47 -8.56 11.31 -15.85
N ASN A 48 -8.67 12.62 -16.05
CA ASN A 48 -9.65 13.47 -15.36
C ASN A 48 -11.01 13.56 -16.08
N SER A 49 -11.27 12.65 -17.01
CA SER A 49 -12.52 12.66 -17.77
C SER A 49 -13.72 12.38 -16.86
N LEU A 50 -14.84 13.06 -17.12
CA LEU A 50 -16.07 12.95 -16.34
C LEU A 50 -16.55 11.50 -16.11
N PRO A 51 -16.45 10.57 -17.09
CA PRO A 51 -16.81 9.17 -16.88
C PRO A 51 -15.94 8.46 -15.84
N PHE A 52 -14.63 8.74 -15.79
CA PHE A 52 -13.73 8.17 -14.78
C PHE A 52 -14.02 8.76 -13.39
N ARG A 53 -14.42 10.03 -13.29
CA ARG A 53 -14.76 10.67 -12.00
C ARG A 53 -16.04 10.09 -11.38
N ILE A 54 -17.08 9.92 -12.19
CA ILE A 54 -18.39 9.38 -11.74
C ILE A 54 -18.29 7.86 -11.55
N GLY A 55 -17.79 7.15 -12.56
CA GLY A 55 -17.62 5.70 -12.53
C GLY A 55 -16.66 5.24 -11.42
N GLY A 56 -15.58 5.97 -11.18
CA GLY A 56 -14.63 5.67 -10.11
C GLY A 56 -15.25 5.78 -8.71
N SER A 57 -16.15 6.74 -8.49
CA SER A 57 -16.84 6.90 -7.20
C SER A 57 -17.81 5.74 -6.92
N PHE A 58 -18.59 5.34 -7.94
CA PHE A 58 -19.49 4.20 -7.85
C PHE A 58 -18.74 2.88 -7.67
N PHE A 59 -17.67 2.67 -8.43
CA PHE A 59 -16.82 1.48 -8.33
C PHE A 59 -16.14 1.38 -6.96
N ARG A 60 -15.68 2.51 -6.40
CA ARG A 60 -15.12 2.57 -5.03
C ARG A 60 -16.15 2.16 -3.97
N LEU A 61 -17.39 2.63 -4.08
CA LEU A 61 -18.44 2.26 -3.11
C LEU A 61 -18.75 0.76 -3.16
N LEU A 62 -18.95 0.21 -4.36
CA LEU A 62 -19.21 -1.22 -4.57
C LEU A 62 -18.07 -2.09 -4.07
N THR A 63 -16.84 -1.78 -4.46
CA THR A 63 -15.67 -2.56 -4.04
C THR A 63 -15.45 -2.51 -2.53
N THR A 64 -15.71 -1.36 -1.88
CA THR A 64 -15.53 -1.24 -0.43
C THR A 64 -16.49 -2.14 0.35
N SER A 65 -17.75 -2.22 -0.10
CA SER A 65 -18.79 -3.03 0.55
C SER A 65 -18.68 -4.52 0.26
N VAL A 66 -18.15 -4.91 -0.91
CA VAL A 66 -18.04 -6.31 -1.34
C VAL A 66 -16.79 -7.00 -0.79
N TYR A 67 -15.74 -6.24 -0.43
CA TYR A 67 -14.44 -6.81 -0.06
C TYR A 67 -13.96 -6.35 1.32
N PRO A 68 -14.47 -6.92 2.43
CA PRO A 68 -14.02 -6.55 3.77
C PRO A 68 -12.63 -7.16 4.07
N THR A 69 -11.58 -6.59 3.47
CA THR A 69 -10.19 -7.06 3.55
C THR A 69 -9.72 -7.29 4.97
N HIS A 70 -10.07 -6.38 5.90
CA HIS A 70 -9.68 -6.47 7.30
C HIS A 70 -10.17 -7.74 8.00
N LYS A 71 -11.34 -8.27 7.62
CA LYS A 71 -11.92 -9.50 8.20
C LYS A 71 -11.21 -10.77 7.75
N LYS A 72 -10.35 -10.69 6.73
CA LYS A 72 -9.62 -11.83 6.16
C LYS A 72 -8.11 -11.74 6.36
N LEU A 73 -7.62 -10.64 6.93
CA LEU A 73 -6.23 -10.51 7.34
C LEU A 73 -5.93 -11.48 8.48
N HIS A 74 -4.82 -12.20 8.35
CA HIS A 74 -4.32 -13.10 9.39
C HIS A 74 -2.80 -13.23 9.26
N ALA A 75 -2.17 -13.62 10.37
CA ALA A 75 -0.79 -14.07 10.40
C ALA A 75 -0.74 -15.60 10.25
N THR A 76 0.18 -16.10 9.45
CA THR A 76 0.49 -17.53 9.28
C THR A 76 1.49 -17.99 10.35
N GLU A 77 1.78 -19.29 10.40
CA GLU A 77 2.78 -19.89 11.30
C GLU A 77 4.21 -19.34 11.09
N ARG A 78 4.48 -18.67 9.97
CA ARG A 78 5.76 -17.98 9.72
C ARG A 78 5.95 -16.74 10.61
N CYS A 79 4.89 -16.27 11.28
CA CYS A 79 4.97 -15.08 12.13
C CYS A 79 5.81 -15.35 13.38
N ASN A 80 6.84 -14.52 13.59
CA ASN A 80 7.69 -14.56 14.78
C ASN A 80 7.39 -13.45 15.79
N GLY A 81 6.28 -12.71 15.62
CA GLY A 81 5.88 -11.66 16.55
C GLY A 81 6.72 -10.37 16.50
N CYS A 82 7.51 -10.12 15.46
CA CYS A 82 8.41 -8.94 15.39
C CYS A 82 7.74 -7.55 15.46
N GLY A 83 6.41 -7.47 15.34
CA GLY A 83 5.65 -6.23 15.51
C GLY A 83 5.86 -5.16 14.44
N ILE A 84 6.55 -5.44 13.33
CA ILE A 84 6.76 -4.46 12.25
C ILE A 84 5.42 -4.00 11.66
N CYS A 85 4.51 -4.94 11.40
CA CYS A 85 3.18 -4.64 10.86
C CYS A 85 2.39 -3.62 11.69
N SER A 86 2.48 -3.70 13.02
CA SER A 86 1.85 -2.75 13.95
C SER A 86 2.47 -1.37 13.86
N ARG A 87 3.81 -1.29 13.88
CA ARG A 87 4.56 -0.02 13.85
C ARG A 87 4.40 0.76 12.55
N ILE A 88 4.23 0.08 11.41
CA ILE A 88 4.04 0.73 10.10
C ILE A 88 2.57 1.01 9.77
N CYS A 89 1.62 0.56 10.60
CA CYS A 89 0.20 0.75 10.34
C CYS A 89 -0.17 2.23 10.57
N PRO A 90 -0.55 2.99 9.53
CA PRO A 90 -0.80 4.43 9.69
C PRO A 90 -2.00 4.73 10.58
N THR A 91 -2.95 3.79 10.70
CA THR A 91 -4.14 3.91 11.55
C THR A 91 -3.99 3.22 12.91
N ARG A 92 -2.80 2.70 13.24
CA ARG A 92 -2.54 1.96 14.51
C ARG A 92 -3.55 0.82 14.76
N ASN A 93 -4.03 0.20 13.68
CA ASN A 93 -5.13 -0.77 13.69
C ASN A 93 -4.67 -2.23 13.93
N ILE A 94 -3.42 -2.45 14.35
CA ILE A 94 -2.85 -3.79 14.49
C ILE A 94 -2.23 -3.96 15.87
N THR A 95 -2.67 -4.97 16.60
CA THR A 95 -2.15 -5.35 17.92
C THR A 95 -1.35 -6.65 17.80
N VAL A 96 -0.22 -6.73 18.50
CA VAL A 96 0.63 -7.92 18.58
C VAL A 96 0.80 -8.29 20.04
N SER A 97 0.33 -9.47 20.45
CA SER A 97 0.39 -9.98 21.82
C SER A 97 0.65 -11.48 21.81
N ASP A 98 1.59 -11.98 22.62
CA ASP A 98 1.85 -13.41 22.82
C ASP A 98 1.88 -14.22 21.50
N SER A 99 2.62 -13.73 20.50
CA SER A 99 2.73 -14.26 19.12
C SER A 99 1.47 -14.21 18.24
N THR A 100 0.35 -13.71 18.76
CA THR A 100 -0.89 -13.47 18.01
C THR A 100 -0.89 -12.05 17.44
N VAL A 101 -1.32 -11.92 16.18
CA VAL A 101 -1.52 -10.61 15.52
C VAL A 101 -3.01 -10.44 15.21
N THR A 102 -3.58 -9.31 15.62
CA THR A 102 -4.99 -8.99 15.39
C THR A 102 -5.13 -7.66 14.63
N TRP A 103 -6.09 -7.60 13.72
CA TRP A 103 -6.42 -6.41 12.93
C TRP A 103 -7.81 -5.90 13.34
N GLY A 104 -7.90 -4.62 13.70
CA GLY A 104 -9.17 -3.95 14.00
C GLY A 104 -9.96 -3.56 12.73
N SER A 105 -11.01 -2.77 12.92
CA SER A 105 -11.90 -2.31 11.83
C SER A 105 -11.37 -1.14 11.00
N ASP A 106 -10.37 -0.40 11.49
CA ASP A 106 -9.89 0.86 10.90
C ASP A 106 -8.83 0.65 9.82
N CYS A 107 -8.92 -0.45 9.10
CA CYS A 107 -7.99 -0.79 8.02
C CYS A 107 -8.33 0.00 6.76
N THR A 108 -7.36 0.75 6.24
CA THR A 108 -7.50 1.60 5.04
C THR A 108 -7.01 0.94 3.75
N TRP A 109 -6.65 -0.34 3.80
CA TRP A 109 -6.21 -1.15 2.65
C TRP A 109 -4.94 -0.63 1.97
N CYS A 110 -4.01 -0.07 2.75
CA CYS A 110 -2.69 0.34 2.26
C CYS A 110 -1.74 -0.84 1.97
N TYR A 111 -2.07 -2.04 2.45
CA TYR A 111 -1.27 -3.27 2.33
C TYR A 111 0.17 -3.22 2.90
N ALA A 112 0.55 -2.15 3.60
CA ALA A 112 1.90 -2.00 4.16
C ALA A 112 2.30 -3.20 5.04
N CYS A 113 1.39 -3.69 5.90
CA CYS A 113 1.63 -4.84 6.76
C CYS A 113 1.95 -6.15 6.02
N ILE A 114 1.45 -6.33 4.80
CA ILE A 114 1.73 -7.49 3.95
C ILE A 114 3.08 -7.32 3.27
N HIS A 115 3.29 -6.17 2.62
CA HIS A 115 4.48 -5.90 1.82
C HIS A 115 5.77 -5.81 2.65
N TRP A 116 5.68 -5.35 3.90
CA TRP A 116 6.84 -5.14 4.78
C TRP A 116 7.01 -6.23 5.84
N CYS A 117 6.25 -7.31 5.81
CA CYS A 117 6.47 -8.42 6.71
C CYS A 117 7.74 -9.19 6.28
N PRO A 118 8.82 -9.19 7.08
CA PRO A 118 10.07 -9.87 6.69
C PRO A 118 9.94 -11.39 6.64
N GLN A 119 8.89 -11.94 7.25
CA GLN A 119 8.58 -13.38 7.23
C GLN A 119 7.52 -13.73 6.17
N GLU A 120 7.04 -12.74 5.42
CA GLU A 120 5.88 -12.85 4.51
C GLU A 120 4.66 -13.50 5.17
N ALA A 121 4.50 -13.29 6.48
CA ALA A 121 3.55 -14.05 7.28
C ALA A 121 2.12 -13.49 7.24
N VAL A 122 1.89 -12.29 6.69
CA VAL A 122 0.58 -11.65 6.67
C VAL A 122 -0.13 -11.92 5.35
N GLU A 123 -1.35 -12.45 5.41
CA GLU A 123 -2.13 -12.86 4.23
C GLU A 123 -3.61 -12.41 4.32
N ILE A 124 -4.26 -12.21 3.16
CA ILE A 124 -5.71 -11.95 3.04
C ILE A 124 -6.40 -13.24 2.58
N GLY A 125 -6.84 -14.06 3.52
CA GLY A 125 -7.31 -15.42 3.24
C GLY A 125 -6.29 -16.16 2.36
N ARG A 126 -6.75 -16.81 1.29
CA ARG A 126 -5.86 -17.52 0.35
C ARG A 126 -5.40 -16.67 -0.85
N ARG A 127 -5.78 -15.39 -0.92
CA ARG A 127 -5.66 -14.57 -2.15
C ARG A 127 -4.27 -14.02 -2.40
N THR A 128 -3.48 -13.87 -1.34
CA THR A 128 -2.17 -13.22 -1.38
C THR A 128 -1.02 -14.21 -1.22
N ILE A 129 -1.34 -15.49 -1.00
CA ILE A 129 -0.37 -16.57 -0.88
C ILE A 129 0.39 -16.70 -2.19
N GLY A 130 1.72 -16.70 -2.10
CA GLY A 130 2.61 -16.85 -3.25
C GLY A 130 2.72 -15.62 -4.16
N LYS A 131 2.06 -14.50 -3.83
CA LYS A 131 2.21 -13.24 -4.57
C LYS A 131 3.45 -12.48 -4.08
N ARG A 132 4.15 -11.81 -5.01
CA ARG A 132 5.32 -10.97 -4.72
C ARG A 132 4.99 -9.92 -3.65
N ARG A 133 5.95 -9.60 -2.78
CA ARG A 133 5.86 -8.43 -1.89
C ARG A 133 6.62 -7.27 -2.51
N TYR A 134 6.02 -6.08 -2.54
CA TYR A 134 6.66 -4.90 -3.13
C TYR A 134 6.91 -3.83 -2.09
N HIS A 135 8.16 -3.38 -2.02
CA HIS A 135 8.54 -2.12 -1.39
C HIS A 135 9.45 -1.34 -2.35
N HIS A 136 9.44 -0.02 -2.22
CA HIS A 136 10.33 0.82 -3.01
C HIS A 136 11.80 0.53 -2.65
N PRO A 137 12.73 0.43 -3.64
CA PRO A 137 14.12 0.03 -3.38
C PRO A 137 14.88 1.02 -2.49
N ASP A 138 14.61 2.31 -2.62
CA ASP A 138 15.28 3.36 -1.85
C ASP A 138 14.61 3.63 -0.48
N VAL A 139 13.57 2.88 -0.10
CA VAL A 139 12.85 3.06 1.18
C VAL A 139 13.20 1.91 2.10
N THR A 140 13.46 2.21 3.37
CA THR A 140 13.73 1.20 4.40
C THR A 140 12.54 1.02 5.35
N VAL A 141 12.52 -0.09 6.10
CA VAL A 141 11.55 -0.29 7.19
C VAL A 141 11.60 0.85 8.20
N LYS A 142 12.80 1.40 8.46
CA LYS A 142 12.99 2.51 9.39
C LYS A 142 12.28 3.77 8.91
N ASP A 143 12.32 4.04 7.60
CA ASP A 143 11.63 5.18 7.01
C ASP A 143 10.12 5.00 7.11
N MET A 144 9.61 3.80 6.88
CA MET A 144 8.18 3.49 7.04
C MET A 144 7.69 3.67 8.48
N ILE A 145 8.47 3.23 9.47
CA ILE A 145 8.11 3.38 10.89
C ILE A 145 8.07 4.87 11.29
N ARG A 146 8.91 5.71 10.67
CA ARG A 146 8.99 7.16 10.95
C ARG A 146 7.84 7.96 10.34
N GLN A 147 7.03 7.40 9.45
CA GLN A 147 5.92 8.11 8.79
C GLN A 147 4.72 8.39 9.71
N THR A 148 4.76 7.96 10.97
CA THR A 148 3.76 8.37 11.96
C THR A 148 3.92 9.87 12.19
N GLY A 149 3.04 10.67 11.56
CA GLY A 149 3.05 12.13 11.60
C GLY A 149 2.75 12.69 13.00
N GLU A 150 3.76 12.69 13.85
CA GLU A 150 3.87 13.59 15.00
C GLU A 150 4.36 14.97 14.56
#